data_AF-A0A2X2C7P9-F1
#
_entry.id   AF-A0A2X2C7P9-F1
#
_cell.length_a   1.000
_cell.length_b   1.000
_cell.length_c   1.000
_cell.angle_alpha   90.00
_cell.angle_beta   90.00
_cell.angle_gamma   90.00
#
_symmetry.space_group_name_H-M   'P 1'
#
loop_
_entity.id
_entity.type
_entity.pdbx_description
1 polymer ?
#
loop_
_entity_poly.entity_id
_entity_poly.type
_entity_poly.pdbx_seq_one_letter_code
_entity_poly.pdbx_strand_id
1 'polypeptide(L)'
;MYTGEALPNDRESIFWLNILDISAKPKFENKNNLNVNSNYLQLPIHSRIKLFYRPEKLTRSLSEAYNSVIWHIEKTRSKGLSLCR
;
A
#
# COMPACT_ATOMS: atom_id res chain seq x y z
N MET A 1 -0.94 3.39 12.69
CA MET A 1 -1.95 2.68 13.52
C MET A 1 -3.06 3.66 13.82
N TYR A 2 -4.33 3.26 13.70
CA TYR A 2 -5.45 4.10 14.12
C TYR A 2 -5.38 4.29 15.64
N THR A 3 -5.20 5.54 16.09
CA THR A 3 -4.93 5.90 17.49
C THR A 3 -6.19 6.21 18.29
N GLY A 4 -7.39 5.95 17.73
CA GLY A 4 -8.67 6.20 18.41
C GLY A 4 -9.28 7.59 18.16
N GLU A 5 -8.69 8.40 17.28
CA GLU A 5 -9.25 9.70 16.89
C GLU A 5 -10.54 9.56 16.09
N ALA A 6 -11.44 10.55 16.18
CA ALA A 6 -12.71 10.51 15.46
C ALA A 6 -12.50 10.41 13.95
N LEU A 7 -13.06 9.37 13.34
CA LEU A 7 -13.00 9.17 11.89
C LEU A 7 -14.08 9.99 11.16
N PRO A 8 -13.80 10.42 9.92
CA PRO A 8 -14.82 11.00 9.05
C PRO A 8 -16.02 10.06 8.91
N ASN A 9 -17.22 10.60 9.09
CA ASN A 9 -18.48 9.86 8.94
C ASN A 9 -19.10 10.00 7.55
N ASP A 10 -18.56 10.90 6.73
CA ASP A 10 -19.05 11.28 5.40
C ASP A 10 -18.28 10.64 4.24
N ARG A 11 -17.12 10.02 4.52
CA ARG A 11 -16.25 9.38 3.53
C ARG A 11 -15.52 8.17 4.12
N GLU A 12 -15.08 7.29 3.23
CA GLU A 12 -14.19 6.20 3.62
C GLU A 12 -12.80 6.72 3.97
N SER A 13 -12.16 6.05 4.93
CA SER A 13 -10.77 6.31 5.31
C SER A 13 -9.88 5.15 4.92
N ILE A 14 -8.69 5.44 4.36
CA ILE A 14 -7.73 4.43 3.93
C ILE A 14 -6.55 4.42 4.88
N PHE A 15 -6.25 3.25 5.43
CA PHE A 15 -5.08 2.99 6.25
C PHE A 15 -4.17 1.98 5.58
N TRP A 16 -2.89 2.06 5.92
CA TRP A 16 -1.90 1.10 5.47
C TRP A 16 -1.44 0.27 6.65
N LEU A 17 -1.72 -1.03 6.60
CA LEU A 17 -1.09 -2.00 7.48
C LEU A 17 0.26 -2.37 6.87
N ASN A 18 1.33 -2.05 7.60
CA ASN A 18 2.69 -2.38 7.19
C ASN A 18 3.13 -3.61 7.98
N ILE A 19 3.42 -4.69 7.26
CA ILE A 19 3.96 -5.93 7.81
C ILE A 19 5.40 -6.02 7.31
N LEU A 20 6.33 -6.01 8.27
CA LEU A 20 7.76 -6.12 8.03
C LEU A 20 8.22 -7.50 8.47
N ASP A 21 8.74 -8.30 7.54
CA ASP A 21 9.50 -9.49 7.89
C ASP A 21 10.93 -9.12 8.27
N ILE A 22 11.37 -9.55 9.46
CA ILE A 22 12.72 -9.31 9.97
C ILE A 22 13.43 -10.65 10.02
N SER A 23 14.17 -10.97 8.95
CA SER A 23 14.93 -12.21 8.88
C SER A 23 16.13 -12.16 9.83
N ALA A 24 16.38 -13.26 10.54
CA ALA A 24 17.56 -13.39 11.39
C ALA A 24 18.85 -13.33 10.57
N LYS A 25 19.93 -12.80 11.16
CA LYS A 25 21.26 -12.82 10.53
C LYS A 25 21.70 -14.29 10.37
N PRO A 26 22.19 -14.71 9.20
CA PRO A 26 22.66 -16.07 9.04
C PRO A 26 23.93 -16.28 9.87
N LYS A 27 24.00 -17.41 10.57
CA LYS A 27 25.22 -17.85 11.26
C LYS A 27 26.08 -18.61 10.26
N PHE A 28 27.17 -18.00 9.81
CA PHE A 28 28.19 -18.69 9.03
C PHE A 28 29.10 -19.43 10.00
N GLU A 29 28.87 -20.73 10.20
CA GLU A 29 29.84 -21.58 10.88
C GLU A 29 31.06 -21.73 9.95
N ASN A 30 32.21 -21.22 10.37
CA ASN A 30 33.50 -21.44 9.71
C ASN A 30 33.90 -22.92 9.85
N LYS A 31 33.22 -23.82 9.13
CA LYS A 31 33.66 -25.21 8.97
C LYS A 31 34.74 -25.24 7.89
N ASN A 32 35.98 -25.16 8.37
CA ASN A 32 37.22 -25.50 7.67
C ASN A 32 37.72 -24.49 6.63
N ASN A 33 38.64 -23.61 7.06
CA ASN A 33 39.77 -23.02 6.31
C ASN A 33 39.70 -22.95 4.77
N LEU A 34 38.60 -22.48 4.18
CA LEU A 34 38.59 -21.97 2.83
C LEU A 34 37.91 -20.61 2.85
N ASN A 35 38.57 -19.68 2.18
CA ASN A 35 38.26 -18.26 2.02
C ASN A 35 36.94 -18.09 1.24
N VAL A 36 35.84 -18.61 1.77
CA VAL A 36 34.51 -18.44 1.19
C VAL A 36 33.98 -17.15 1.77
N ASN A 37 34.26 -16.06 1.05
CA ASN A 37 33.53 -14.80 1.22
C ASN A 37 32.05 -15.14 1.37
N SER A 38 31.52 -14.89 2.57
CA SER A 38 30.13 -15.07 2.96
C SER A 38 29.26 -14.04 2.24
N ASN A 39 29.18 -14.16 0.92
CA ASN A 39 28.29 -13.37 0.08
C ASN A 39 26.92 -14.04 0.11
N TYR A 40 25.99 -13.44 0.86
CA TYR A 40 24.62 -13.90 0.95
C TYR A 40 23.67 -12.73 0.72
N LEU A 41 22.57 -13.02 0.04
CA LEU A 41 21.48 -12.09 -0.18
C LEU A 41 20.33 -12.47 0.74
N GLN A 42 19.90 -11.53 1.59
CA GLN A 42 18.64 -11.66 2.32
C GLN A 42 17.54 -10.92 1.56
N LEU A 43 16.39 -11.56 1.46
CA LEU A 43 15.20 -10.99 0.81
C LEU A 43 14.10 -10.83 1.86
N PRO A 44 14.15 -9.79 2.71
CA PRO A 44 13.05 -9.49 3.61
C PRO A 44 11.84 -9.04 2.78
N ILE A 45 10.66 -9.53 3.16
CA ILE A 45 9.41 -9.20 2.47
C ILE A 45 8.71 -8.10 3.26
N HIS A 46 8.35 -7.02 2.56
CA HIS A 46 7.53 -5.93 3.10
C HIS A 46 6.16 -5.99 2.45
N SER A 47 5.14 -6.32 3.24
CA SER A 47 3.76 -6.33 2.77
C SER A 47 3.04 -5.08 3.25
N ARG A 48 2.45 -4.35 2.29
CA ARG A 48 1.64 -3.17 2.56
C ARG A 48 0.21 -3.42 2.12
N ILE A 49 -0.68 -3.58 3.09
CA ILE A 49 -2.09 -3.91 2.87
C ILE A 49 -2.94 -2.66 3.07
N LYS A 50 -3.84 -2.38 2.13
CA LYS A 50 -4.85 -1.31 2.26
C LYS A 50 -5.98 -1.79 3.15
N LEU A 51 -6.27 -1.07 4.21
CA LEU A 51 -7.43 -1.27 5.06
C LEU A 51 -8.39 -0.09 4.86
N PHE A 52 -9.62 -0.40 4.46
CA PHE A 52 -10.66 0.59 4.23
C PHE A 52 -11.62 0.59 5.43
N TYR A 53 -11.76 1.75 6.05
CA TYR A 53 -12.80 1.98 7.06
C TYR A 53 -13.98 2.69 6.40
N ARG A 54 -15.13 2.02 6.40
CA ARG A 54 -16.38 2.53 5.84
C ARG A 54 -17.37 2.84 6.97
N PRO A 55 -17.75 4.10 7.19
CA PRO A 55 -18.75 4.45 8.18
C PRO A 55 -20.16 4.06 7.70
N GLU A 56 -21.05 3.73 8.64
CA GLU A 56 -22.41 3.23 8.34
C GLU A 56 -23.32 4.26 7.64
N LYS A 57 -23.02 5.55 7.82
CA LYS A 57 -23.86 6.65 7.31
C LYS A 57 -23.73 6.90 5.79
N LEU A 58 -22.93 6.12 5.06
CA LEU A 58 -22.85 6.23 3.60
C LEU A 58 -24.08 5.60 2.92
N THR A 59 -24.83 6.42 2.20
CA THR A 59 -26.09 6.01 1.55
C THR A 59 -25.90 5.13 0.32
N ARG A 60 -24.76 5.25 -0.38
CA ARG A 60 -24.47 4.43 -1.58
C ARG A 60 -23.91 3.08 -1.19
N SER A 61 -24.25 2.04 -1.94
CA SER A 61 -23.63 0.72 -1.77
C SER A 61 -22.21 0.68 -2.37
N LEU A 62 -21.39 -0.26 -1.92
CA LEU A 62 -20.04 -0.51 -2.48
C LEU A 62 -20.12 -0.83 -3.98
N SER A 63 -21.12 -1.62 -4.38
CA SER A 63 -21.33 -2.05 -5.76
C SER A 63 -21.75 -0.91 -6.69
N GLU A 64 -22.39 0.15 -6.17
CA GLU A 64 -22.86 1.25 -7.03
C GLU A 64 -21.88 2.43 -7.07
N ALA A 65 -20.93 2.49 -6.13
CA ALA A 65 -20.05 3.64 -5.97
C ALA A 65 -19.21 3.92 -7.24
N TYR A 66 -18.75 2.88 -7.93
CA TYR A 66 -17.90 3.04 -9.12
C TYR A 66 -18.63 3.70 -10.29
N ASN A 67 -19.96 3.58 -10.39
CA ASN A 67 -20.76 4.19 -11.45
C ASN A 67 -20.83 5.71 -11.35
N SER A 68 -20.53 6.27 -10.18
CA SER A 68 -20.62 7.71 -9.93
C SER A 68 -19.34 8.49 -10.28
N VAL A 69 -18.34 7.83 -10.88
CA VAL A 69 -17.08 8.47 -11.29
C VAL A 69 -17.33 9.31 -12.54
N ILE A 70 -17.13 10.63 -12.41
CA ILE A 70 -17.21 11.59 -13.51
C ILE A 70 -15.79 11.84 -14.02
N TRP A 71 -15.60 11.80 -15.34
CA TRP A 71 -14.31 12.06 -15.98
C TRP A 71 -14.32 13.42 -16.65
N HIS A 72 -13.23 14.17 -16.49
CA HIS A 72 -13.05 15.47 -17.15
C HIS A 72 -11.90 15.38 -18.14
N ILE A 73 -12.09 15.90 -19.35
CA ILE A 73 -11.05 15.95 -20.37
C ILE A 73 -10.42 17.34 -20.32
N GLU A 74 -9.12 17.39 -20.00
CA GLU A 74 -8.35 18.63 -20.05
C GLU A 74 -7.53 18.71 -21.34
N LYS A 75 -7.50 19.91 -21.92
CA LYS A 75 -6.73 20.19 -23.14
C LYS A 75 -5.35 20.69 -22.74
N THR A 76 -4.34 19.84 -22.87
CA THR A 76 -2.95 20.21 -22.56
C THR A 76 -2.37 21.07 -23.70
N ARG A 77 -1.50 22.04 -23.35
CA ARG A 77 -0.89 23.01 -24.28
C ARG A 77 -0.19 22.36 -25.49
N SER A 78 0.26 21.12 -25.38
CA SER A 78 0.92 20.34 -26.43
C SER A 78 -0.04 19.34 -27.09
N LYS A 79 -1.07 19.82 -27.82
CA LYS A 79 -1.97 19.01 -28.69
C LYS A 79 -2.37 17.61 -28.16
N GLY A 80 -2.52 17.47 -26.85
CA GLY A 80 -2.80 16.21 -26.18
C GLY A 80 -4.03 16.36 -25.30
N LEU A 81 -4.90 15.35 -25.34
CA LEU A 81 -6.01 15.23 -24.41
C LEU A 81 -5.53 14.41 -23.22
N SER A 82 -5.66 14.95 -22.02
CA SER A 82 -5.42 14.22 -20.77
C SER A 82 -6.74 13.99 -20.06
N LEU A 83 -6.94 12.76 -19.58
CA LEU A 83 -8.10 12.39 -18.79
C LEU A 83 -7.80 12.68 -17.31
N CYS A 84 -8.54 13.60 -16.70
CA CYS A 84 -8.46 13.93 -15.28
C CYS A 84 -9.68 13.36 -14.54
N ARG A 85 -9.45 12.91 -13.29
CA ARG A 85 -10.47 12.38 -12.37
C ARG A 85 -10.87 13.43 -11.35
#